data_AF-B1M181-F1
#
_entry.id   AF-B1M181-F1
#
_cell.length_a   1.000
_cell.length_b   1.000
_cell.length_c   1.000
_cell.angle_alpha   90.00
_cell.angle_beta   90.00
_cell.angle_gamma   90.00
#
_symmetry.space_group_name_H-M   'P 1'
#
loop_
_entity.id
_entity.type
_entity.pdbx_description
1 polymer ?
#
loop_
_entity_poly.entity_id
_entity_poly.type
_entity_poly.pdbx_seq_one_letter_code
_entity_poly.pdbx_strand_id
1 'polypeptide(L)' 'MKPLLAVALLALALGGCQHSSGPLAEIPDELLTCQGAPAWRRGGSQRNVAVHVTDLRGAHEDCYGKLGAVRAIARPGQ' A
#
# COMPACT_ATOMS: atom_id res chain seq x y z
N MET A 1 -47.19 -16.01 16.97
CA MET A 1 -45.97 -16.73 16.51
C MET A 1 -45.15 -15.97 15.46
N LYS A 2 -45.66 -14.88 14.84
CA LYS A 2 -44.97 -14.11 13.80
C LYS A 2 -43.94 -13.04 14.26
N PRO A 3 -43.99 -12.46 15.49
CA PRO A 3 -43.06 -11.38 15.83
C PRO A 3 -41.66 -11.88 16.18
N LEU A 4 -41.51 -13.15 16.59
CA LEU A 4 -40.23 -13.72 17.00
C LEU A 4 -39.27 -13.96 15.81
N LEU A 5 -39.81 -14.27 14.64
CA LEU A 5 -39.03 -14.48 13.41
C LEU A 5 -38.42 -13.18 12.87
N ALA A 6 -39.10 -12.05 13.03
CA ALA A 6 -38.61 -10.74 12.58
C ALA A 6 -37.45 -10.23 13.44
N VAL A 7 -37.45 -10.52 14.74
CA VAL A 7 -36.39 -10.09 15.67
C VAL A 7 -35.09 -10.87 15.44
N ALA A 8 -35.19 -12.17 15.13
CA ALA A 8 -34.02 -13.02 14.86
C ALA A 8 -33.25 -12.59 13.59
N LEU A 9 -33.96 -12.17 12.55
CA LEU A 9 -33.34 -11.70 11.30
C LEU A 9 -32.62 -10.34 11.45
N LEU A 10 -33.09 -9.48 12.37
CA LEU A 10 -32.42 -8.21 12.67
C LEU A 10 -31.08 -8.41 13.39
N ALA A 11 -30.98 -9.44 14.25
CA ALA A 11 -29.75 -9.74 14.99
C ALA A 11 -28.62 -10.25 14.07
N LEU A 12 -28.95 -10.98 12.98
CA LEU A 12 -27.94 -11.40 12.00
C LEU A 12 -27.46 -10.27 11.08
N ALA A 13 -28.26 -9.21 10.89
CA ALA A 13 -27.83 -8.03 10.12
C ALA A 13 -26.89 -7.10 10.92
N LEU A 14 -26.95 -7.15 12.26
CA LEU A 14 -26.08 -6.39 13.17
C LEU A 14 -24.74 -7.10 13.44
N GLY A 15 -24.59 -8.37 13.05
CA GLY A 15 -23.30 -9.05 12.94
C GLY A 15 -22.51 -8.60 11.70
N GLY A 16 -22.69 -7.35 11.29
CA GLY A 16 -22.02 -6.74 10.15
C GLY A 16 -20.51 -6.82 10.34
N CYS A 17 -19.85 -7.40 9.33
CA CYS A 17 -18.43 -7.34 9.04
C CYS A 17 -17.56 -6.77 10.17
N GLN A 18 -17.13 -7.63 11.11
CA GLN A 18 -15.86 -7.38 11.78
C GLN A 18 -14.76 -7.54 10.71
N HIS A 19 -14.58 -6.49 9.90
CA HIS A 19 -13.29 -6.27 9.27
C HIS A 19 -12.36 -5.97 10.43
N SER A 20 -11.76 -7.00 11.02
CA SER A 20 -10.77 -6.81 12.07
C SER A 20 -9.56 -6.15 11.41
N SER A 21 -9.62 -4.83 11.30
CA SER A 21 -8.43 -4.01 11.30
C SER A 21 -7.84 -4.23 12.69
N GLY A 22 -7.11 -5.34 12.85
CA GLY A 22 -6.19 -5.50 13.97
C GLY A 22 -5.31 -4.25 14.02
N PRO A 23 -4.74 -3.89 15.18
CA PRO A 23 -3.90 -2.71 15.28
C PRO A 23 -2.90 -2.74 14.14
N LEU A 24 -3.02 -1.78 13.20
CA LEU A 24 -2.08 -1.67 12.10
C LEU A 24 -0.73 -1.50 12.79
N ALA A 25 0.15 -2.48 12.56
CA ALA A 25 1.52 -2.36 13.04
C ALA A 25 2.05 -1.01 12.56
N GLU A 26 2.69 -0.27 13.46
CA GLU A 26 3.20 1.05 13.18
C GLU A 26 4.12 0.97 11.96
N ILE A 27 3.79 1.75 10.93
CA ILE A 27 4.57 1.80 9.70
C ILE A 27 5.63 2.90 9.90
N PRO A 28 6.93 2.58 9.82
CA PRO A 28 7.97 3.59 9.91
C PRO A 28 7.83 4.66 8.82
N ASP A 29 8.02 5.93 9.19
CA ASP A 29 7.83 7.08 8.29
C ASP A 29 8.73 7.02 7.05
N GLU A 30 9.92 6.43 7.16
CA GLU A 30 10.84 6.24 6.03
C GLU A 30 10.27 5.34 4.92
N LEU A 31 9.29 4.49 5.23
CA LEU A 31 8.59 3.65 4.27
C LEU A 31 7.44 4.37 3.57
N LEU A 32 6.96 5.48 4.14
CA LEU A 32 5.80 6.22 3.62
C LEU A 32 6.15 7.15 2.45
N THR A 33 7.44 7.41 2.23
CA THR A 33 7.90 8.29 1.15
C THR A 33 8.88 7.56 0.24
N CYS A 34 8.48 7.40 -1.04
CA CYS A 34 9.38 6.93 -2.08
C CYS A 34 10.31 8.05 -2.57
N GLN A 35 11.48 7.67 -3.07
CA GLN A 35 12.36 8.58 -3.79
C GLN A 35 11.60 9.21 -4.98
N GLY A 36 11.76 10.53 -5.14
CA GLY A 36 11.12 11.25 -6.24
C GLY A 36 11.67 10.83 -7.60
N ALA A 37 10.81 10.81 -8.61
CA ALA A 37 11.22 10.55 -9.98
C ALA A 37 12.20 11.64 -10.46
N PRO A 38 13.33 11.28 -11.09
CA PRO A 38 14.26 12.26 -11.64
C PRO A 38 13.59 13.07 -12.77
N ALA A 39 13.89 14.37 -12.84
CA ALA A 39 13.37 15.21 -13.90
C ALA A 39 14.08 14.93 -15.25
N TRP A 40 13.30 14.77 -16.32
CA TRP A 40 13.88 14.66 -17.67
C TRP A 40 14.43 16.00 -18.16
N ARG A 41 15.67 15.99 -18.64
CA ARG A 41 16.28 17.14 -19.31
C ARG A 41 16.25 16.95 -20.82
N ARG A 42 15.38 17.68 -21.50
CA ARG A 42 15.31 17.69 -22.98
C ARG A 42 16.60 18.27 -23.57
N GLY A 43 17.08 17.67 -24.67
CA GLY A 43 18.27 18.13 -25.40
C GLY A 43 19.60 17.55 -24.93
N GLY A 44 19.60 16.40 -24.24
CA GLY A 44 20.83 15.75 -23.75
C GLY A 44 21.51 14.79 -24.73
N SER A 45 22.72 14.35 -24.40
CA SER A 45 23.44 13.28 -25.12
C SER A 45 22.87 11.90 -24.80
N GLN A 46 23.31 10.86 -25.53
CA GLN A 46 22.97 9.47 -25.19
C GLN A 46 23.38 9.08 -23.76
N ARG A 47 24.47 9.66 -23.25
CA ARG A 47 24.88 9.46 -21.86
C ARG A 47 23.86 10.03 -20.87
N ASN A 48 23.23 11.16 -21.20
CA ASN A 48 22.17 11.74 -20.36
C ASN A 48 20.94 10.84 -20.31
N VAL A 49 20.58 10.21 -21.43
CA VAL A 49 19.50 9.21 -21.47
C VAL A 49 19.84 8.03 -20.56
N ALA A 50 21.04 7.47 -20.70
CA ALA A 50 21.46 6.32 -19.89
C ALA A 50 21.46 6.61 -18.38
N VAL A 51 21.95 7.77 -17.98
CA VAL A 51 21.89 8.24 -16.59
C VAL A 51 20.44 8.37 -16.13
N HIS A 52 19.59 9.04 -16.90
CA HIS A 52 18.19 9.23 -16.52
C HIS A 52 17.42 7.91 -16.34
N VAL A 53 17.65 6.93 -17.23
CA VAL A 53 17.06 5.59 -17.10
C VAL A 53 17.56 4.87 -15.85
N THR A 54 18.85 5.03 -15.52
CA THR A 54 19.43 4.44 -14.31
C THR A 54 18.83 5.06 -13.05
N ASP A 55 18.67 6.39 -13.02
CA ASP A 55 18.06 7.12 -11.91
C ASP A 55 16.58 6.74 -11.75
N LEU A 56 15.84 6.59 -12.86
CA LEU A 56 14.46 6.12 -12.85
C LEU A 56 14.34 4.72 -12.27
N ARG A 57 15.24 3.80 -12.65
CA ARG A 57 15.27 2.45 -12.09
C ARG A 57 15.53 2.50 -10.57
N GLY A 58 16.47 3.33 -10.11
CA GLY A 58 16.75 3.49 -8.69
C GLY A 58 15.52 3.95 -7.91
N ALA A 59 14.81 4.98 -8.40
CA ALA A 59 13.59 5.46 -7.78
C ALA A 59 12.46 4.39 -7.76
N HIS A 60 12.37 3.57 -8.81
CA HIS A 60 11.45 2.44 -8.86
C HIS A 60 11.78 1.37 -7.81
N GLU A 61 13.06 0.96 -7.73
CA GLU A 61 13.53 -0.05 -6.79
C GLU A 61 13.30 0.37 -5.33
N ASP A 62 13.57 1.65 -4.99
CA ASP A 62 13.26 2.22 -3.67
C ASP A 62 11.77 2.07 -3.33
N CYS A 63 10.89 2.50 -4.24
CA CYS A 63 9.46 2.47 -3.99
C CYS A 63 8.90 1.04 -3.92
N TYR A 64 9.39 0.16 -4.80
CA TYR A 64 9.00 -1.24 -4.80
C TYR A 64 9.43 -1.94 -3.50
N GLY A 65 10.66 -1.70 -3.04
CA GLY A 65 11.18 -2.23 -1.79
C GLY A 65 10.37 -1.78 -0.58
N LYS A 66 10.12 -0.47 -0.45
CA LYS A 66 9.32 0.09 0.65
C LYS A 66 7.90 -0.44 0.66
N LEU A 67 7.26 -0.54 -0.50
CA LEU A 67 5.91 -1.12 -0.61
C LEU A 67 5.88 -2.60 -0.19
N GLY A 68 6.94 -3.36 -0.53
CA GLY A 68 7.13 -4.73 -0.05
C GLY A 68 7.21 -4.81 1.47
N ALA A 69 8.01 -3.94 2.09
CA ALA A 69 8.14 -3.86 3.54
C ALA A 69 6.82 -3.47 4.22
N VAL A 70 6.13 -2.45 3.71
CA VAL A 70 4.78 -2.05 4.16
C VAL A 70 3.81 -3.22 4.09
N ARG A 71 3.84 -4.00 3.01
CA ARG A 71 2.97 -5.16 2.86
C ARG A 71 3.27 -6.24 3.90
N ALA A 72 4.53 -6.51 4.18
CA ALA A 72 4.94 -7.49 5.20
C ALA A 72 4.49 -7.07 6.61
N ILE A 73 4.56 -5.77 6.91
CA ILE A 73 4.09 -5.19 8.19
C ILE A 73 2.56 -5.23 8.29
N ALA A 74 1.86 -4.82 7.23
CA ALA A 74 0.40 -4.74 7.23
C ALA A 74 -0.29 -6.12 7.13
N ARG A 75 0.39 -7.13 6.60
CA ARG A 75 -0.13 -8.49 6.39
C ARG A 75 0.91 -9.54 6.80
N PRO A 76 1.22 -9.67 8.11
CA PRO A 76 2.17 -10.66 8.57
C PRO A 76 1.62 -12.08 8.33
N GLY A 77 2.39 -12.91 7.60
CA GLY A 77 2.06 -14.33 7.39
C GLY A 77 1.25 -14.67 6.12
N GLN A 78 1.05 -13.71 5.21
CA GLN A 78 0.62 -13.98 3.82
C GLN A 78 1.77 -13.87 2.83
#